data_AF-A0A7S2CT80-F1
#
_entry.id   AF-A0A7S2CT80-F1
#
_cell.length_a   1.000
_cell.length_b   1.000
_cell.length_c   1.000
_cell.angle_alpha   90.00
_cell.angle_beta   90.00
_cell.angle_gamma   90.00
#
_symmetry.space_group_name_H-M   'P 1'
#
loop_
_entity.id
_entity.type
_entity.pdbx_description
1 polymer ?
#
loop_
_entity_poly.entity_id
_entity_poly.type
_entity_poly.pdbx_seq_one_letter_code
_entity_poly.pdbx_strand_id
1 'polypeptide(L)'
;ISYSVLASVIWPSIPSIVSRKQLGTAYGLVTTMQNFGLFLFPLAVGLVLDITTADAPPIDKNPYSGVEIFFAILGGCGVALGLVLISDSDTRIALNTPGGKLCDARGY
;
A
#
# COMPACT_ATOMS: atom_id res chain seq x y z
N ILE A 1 -10.89 0.01 -10.88
CA ILE A 1 -11.47 -0.82 -9.79
C ILE A 1 -10.61 -0.73 -8.52
N SER A 2 -9.28 -0.94 -8.57
CA SER A 2 -8.40 -0.89 -7.39
C SER A 2 -8.33 0.46 -6.66
N TYR A 3 -8.29 1.58 -7.37
CA TYR A 3 -8.28 2.93 -6.76
C TYR A 3 -9.55 3.21 -5.93
N SER A 4 -10.70 2.71 -6.38
CA SER A 4 -11.98 2.88 -5.68
C SER A 4 -12.00 2.15 -4.34
N VAL A 5 -11.38 0.96 -4.26
CA VAL A 5 -11.25 0.19 -3.01
C VAL A 5 -10.37 0.95 -2.02
N LEU A 6 -9.21 1.45 -2.47
CA LEU A 6 -8.30 2.24 -1.63
C LEU A 6 -8.99 3.47 -1.03
N ALA A 7 -9.68 4.25 -1.86
CA ALA A 7 -10.42 5.42 -1.40
C ALA A 7 -11.49 5.00 -0.37
N SER A 8 -12.29 3.98 -0.67
CA SER A 8 -13.37 3.53 0.23
C SER A 8 -12.89 3.07 1.60
N VAL A 9 -11.65 2.59 1.74
CA VAL A 9 -11.09 2.15 3.03
C VAL A 9 -10.46 3.31 3.80
N ILE A 10 -9.77 4.24 3.13
CA ILE A 10 -9.04 5.33 3.81
C ILE A 10 -9.98 6.38 4.39
N TRP A 11 -10.95 6.85 3.60
CA TRP A 11 -11.84 7.95 4.01
C TRP A 11 -12.66 7.65 5.29
N PRO A 12 -13.23 6.45 5.54
CA PRO A 12 -13.91 6.14 6.80
C PRO A 12 -12.95 5.82 7.96
N SER A 13 -11.69 5.49 7.69
CA SER A 13 -10.71 5.17 8.73
C SER A 13 -10.23 6.41 9.49
N ILE A 14 -10.13 7.56 8.80
CA ILE A 14 -9.69 8.83 9.39
C ILE A 14 -10.58 9.25 10.57
N PRO A 15 -11.92 9.38 10.44
CA PRO A 15 -12.78 9.81 11.54
C PRO A 15 -12.85 8.80 12.70
N SER A 16 -12.42 7.55 12.50
CA SER A 16 -12.34 6.55 13.58
C SER A 16 -11.11 6.72 14.47
N ILE A 17 -10.05 7.39 14.00
CA ILE A 17 -8.75 7.49 14.70
C ILE A 17 -8.55 8.86 15.34
N VAL A 18 -9.16 9.93 14.80
CA VAL A 18 -8.98 11.31 15.30
C VAL A 18 -10.22 11.86 15.99
N SER A 19 -9.99 12.63 17.07
CA SER A 19 -11.05 13.34 17.79
C SER A 19 -11.81 14.32 16.89
N ARG A 20 -13.13 14.43 17.08
CA ARG A 20 -14.06 15.23 16.24
C ARG A 20 -13.60 16.68 15.99
N LYS A 21 -12.82 17.27 16.89
CA LYS A 21 -12.30 18.65 16.79
C LYS A 21 -11.18 18.83 15.75
N GLN A 22 -10.53 17.76 15.29
CA GLN A 22 -9.35 17.79 14.41
C GLN A 22 -9.57 17.11 13.05
N LEU A 23 -10.83 16.77 12.72
CA LEU A 23 -11.17 16.06 11.47
C LEU A 23 -10.73 16.82 10.21
N GLY A 24 -10.91 18.15 10.18
CA GLY A 24 -10.50 18.97 9.04
C GLY A 24 -8.99 18.94 8.79
N THR A 25 -8.18 19.01 9.85
CA THR A 25 -6.71 18.92 9.76
C THR A 25 -6.28 17.51 9.32
N ALA A 26 -6.94 16.47 9.82
CA ALA A 26 -6.63 15.09 9.45
C ALA A 26 -6.92 14.81 7.96
N TYR A 27 -8.07 15.23 7.43
CA TYR A 27 -8.36 15.12 6.00
C TYR A 27 -7.42 15.97 5.14
N GLY A 28 -7.04 17.16 5.62
CA GLY A 28 -6.05 18.02 4.95
C GLY A 28 -4.69 17.34 4.82
N LEU A 29 -4.16 16.77 5.91
CA LEU A 29 -2.88 16.08 5.94
C LEU A 29 -2.86 14.83 5.04
N VAL A 30 -3.93 14.02 5.07
CA VAL A 30 -4.05 12.84 4.21
C VAL A 30 -4.09 13.23 2.73
N THR A 31 -4.75 14.34 2.40
CA THR A 31 -4.77 14.86 1.02
C THR A 31 -3.41 15.41 0.60
N THR A 32 -2.68 16.08 1.49
CA THR A 32 -1.33 16.58 1.18
C THR A 32 -0.35 15.44 0.92
N MET A 33 -0.44 14.36 1.71
CA MET A 33 0.36 13.15 1.48
C MET A 33 0.04 12.47 0.15
N GLN A 34 -1.25 12.42 -0.24
CA GLN A 34 -1.65 11.89 -1.54
C GLN A 34 -1.13 12.74 -2.70
N ASN A 35 -1.19 14.06 -2.60
CA ASN A 35 -0.62 14.99 -3.59
C ASN A 35 0.90 14.86 -3.70
N PHE A 36 1.59 14.60 -2.58
CA PHE A 36 3.02 14.31 -2.59
C PHE A 36 3.33 13.01 -3.34
N GLY A 37 2.54 11.96 -3.14
CA GLY A 37 2.66 10.72 -3.92
C GLY A 37 2.49 10.95 -5.43
N LEU A 38 1.48 11.72 -5.82
CA LEU A 38 1.23 12.11 -7.22
C LEU A 38 2.40 12.86 -7.86
N PHE A 39 3.19 13.59 -7.08
CA PHE A 39 4.41 14.25 -7.55
C PHE A 39 5.63 13.29 -7.58
N LEU A 40 5.78 12.46 -6.55
CA LEU A 40 6.94 11.58 -6.39
C LEU A 40 6.98 10.44 -7.41
N PHE A 41 5.83 9.83 -7.72
CA PHE A 41 5.77 8.68 -8.62
C PHE A 41 6.24 9.00 -10.06
N PRO A 42 5.74 10.08 -10.73
CA PRO A 42 6.24 10.47 -12.05
C PRO A 42 7.73 10.79 -12.06
N LEU A 43 8.23 11.44 -11.00
CA LEU A 43 9.65 11.78 -10.88
C LEU A 43 10.52 10.52 -10.74
N ALA A 44 10.11 9.56 -9.91
CA ALA A 44 10.80 8.28 -9.76
C ALA A 44 10.82 7.47 -11.06
N VAL A 45 9.69 7.43 -11.78
CA VAL A 45 9.59 6.75 -13.08
C VAL A 45 10.50 7.40 -14.13
N GLY A 46 10.58 8.73 -14.16
CA GLY A 46 11.50 9.44 -15.05
C GLY A 46 12.97 9.07 -14.82
N LEU A 47 13.40 9.00 -13.54
CA LEU A 47 14.76 8.57 -13.19
C LEU A 47 15.05 7.12 -13.60
N VAL A 48 14.10 6.20 -13.38
CA VAL A 48 14.23 4.80 -13.79
C VAL A 48 14.35 4.68 -15.31
N LEU A 49 13.53 5.42 -16.04
CA LEU A 49 13.54 5.45 -17.50
C LEU A 49 14.87 5.98 -18.07
N ASP A 50 15.42 7.04 -17.47
CA ASP A 50 16.70 7.62 -17.89
C ASP A 50 17.85 6.62 -17.69
N ILE A 51 17.87 5.90 -16.57
CA ILE A 51 18.89 4.86 -16.28
C ILE A 51 18.75 3.70 -17.27
N THR A 52 17.54 3.18 -17.49
CA THR A 52 17.34 2.01 -18.36
C THR A 52 17.51 2.31 -19.84
N THR A 53 17.30 3.57 -20.26
CA THR A 53 17.48 4.00 -21.65
C THR A 53 18.94 4.26 -21.99
N ALA A 54 19.79 4.61 -21.01
CA ALA A 54 21.22 4.82 -21.19
C ALA A 54 21.99 3.53 -21.55
N ASP A 55 21.57 2.38 -21.02
CA ASP A 55 22.36 1.14 -21.08
C ASP A 55 22.04 0.19 -22.27
N ALA A 56 21.05 0.51 -23.12
CA ALA A 56 20.64 -0.39 -24.21
C ALA A 56 21.15 0.03 -25.62
N PRO A 57 21.36 -0.93 -26.56
CA PRO A 57 21.66 -0.66 -27.96
C PRO A 57 20.40 -0.33 -28.80
N PRO A 58 20.50 0.48 -29.86
CA PRO A 58 19.34 1.09 -30.55
C PRO A 58 18.39 0.14 -31.32
N ILE A 59 18.68 -1.16 -31.40
CA ILE A 59 17.92 -2.11 -32.25
C ILE A 59 16.84 -2.90 -31.49
N ASP A 60 16.85 -2.92 -30.15
CA ASP A 60 15.90 -3.71 -29.34
C ASP A 60 15.50 -3.01 -28.03
N LYS A 61 15.39 -1.68 -28.04
CA LYS A 61 15.02 -0.89 -26.85
C LYS A 61 13.51 -0.95 -26.60
N ASN A 62 13.08 -1.72 -25.62
CA ASN A 62 11.85 -1.40 -24.87
C ASN A 62 12.24 -0.58 -23.63
N PRO A 63 12.23 0.77 -23.71
CA PRO A 63 12.67 1.63 -22.62
C PRO A 63 11.75 1.53 -21.39
N TYR A 64 10.54 0.96 -21.54
CA TYR A 64 9.55 0.86 -20.47
C TYR A 64 9.70 -0.37 -19.57
N SER A 65 10.52 -1.36 -19.98
CA SER A 65 10.72 -2.61 -19.22
C SER A 65 11.24 -2.37 -17.79
N GLY A 66 12.11 -1.37 -17.60
CA GLY A 66 12.60 -1.00 -16.27
C GLY A 66 11.51 -0.44 -15.35
N VAL A 67 10.60 0.35 -15.91
CA VAL A 67 9.45 0.93 -15.17
C VAL A 67 8.44 -0.16 -14.82
N GLU A 68 8.20 -1.10 -15.73
CA GLU A 68 7.31 -2.25 -15.49
C GLU A 68 7.81 -3.12 -14.32
N ILE A 69 9.11 -3.43 -14.28
CA ILE A 69 9.71 -4.21 -13.18
C ILE A 69 9.64 -3.44 -11.84
N PHE A 70 9.90 -2.12 -11.87
CA PHE A 70 9.76 -1.28 -10.68
C PHE A 70 8.35 -1.37 -10.08
N PHE A 71 7.31 -1.19 -10.90
CA PHE A 71 5.93 -1.31 -10.43
C PHE A 71 5.55 -2.75 -10.04
N ALA A 72 6.09 -3.77 -10.71
CA ALA A 72 5.86 -5.17 -10.38
C ALA A 72 6.42 -5.52 -8.99
N ILE A 73 7.63 -5.07 -8.66
CA ILE A 73 8.24 -5.29 -7.33
C ILE A 73 7.45 -4.53 -6.26
N LEU A 74 7.08 -3.27 -6.52
CA LEU A 74 6.29 -2.47 -5.59
C LEU A 74 4.93 -3.12 -5.30
N GLY A 75 4.24 -3.59 -6.34
CA GLY A 75 2.99 -4.34 -6.21
C GLY A 75 3.17 -5.66 -5.45
N GLY A 76 4.24 -6.40 -5.76
CA GLY A 76 4.60 -7.63 -5.06
C GLY A 76 4.85 -7.42 -3.57
N CYS A 77 5.61 -6.39 -3.20
CA CYS A 77 5.81 -5.98 -1.81
C CYS A 77 4.50 -5.60 -1.13
N GLY A 78 3.61 -4.88 -1.82
CA GLY A 78 2.29 -4.53 -1.31
C GLY A 78 1.42 -5.74 -1.00
N VAL A 79 1.42 -6.74 -1.89
CA VAL A 79 0.72 -8.02 -1.66
C VAL A 79 1.34 -8.77 -0.48
N ALA A 80 2.67 -8.86 -0.41
CA ALA A 80 3.36 -9.52 0.69
C ALA A 80 3.01 -8.88 2.04
N LEU A 81 3.05 -7.55 2.14
CA LEU A 81 2.64 -6.84 3.35
C LEU A 81 1.16 -7.07 3.67
N GLY A 82 0.27 -7.10 2.67
CA GLY A 82 -1.13 -7.42 2.86
C GLY A 82 -1.34 -8.82 3.45
N LEU A 83 -0.61 -9.82 2.95
CA LEU A 83 -0.64 -11.18 3.50
C LEU A 83 -0.08 -11.24 4.92
N VAL A 84 1.01 -10.52 5.21
CA VAL A 84 1.58 -10.42 6.56
C VAL A 84 0.59 -9.81 7.53
N LEU A 85 -0.12 -8.74 7.13
CA LEU A 85 -1.14 -8.11 7.96
C LEU A 85 -2.33 -9.03 8.23
N ILE A 86 -2.75 -9.83 7.26
CA ILE A 86 -3.80 -10.84 7.46
C ILE A 86 -3.33 -11.89 8.47
N SER A 87 -2.09 -12.40 8.32
CA SER A 87 -1.51 -13.38 9.25
C SER A 87 -1.35 -12.83 10.68
N ASP A 88 -1.05 -11.53 10.81
CA ASP A 88 -0.91 -10.87 12.11
C ASP A 88 -2.28 -10.65 12.77
N SER A 89 -3.34 -10.40 12.00
CA SER A 89 -4.69 -10.19 12.54
C SER A 89 -5.23 -11.42 13.29
N ASP A 90 -4.97 -12.62 12.78
CA ASP A 90 -5.33 -13.88 13.45
C ASP A 90 -4.54 -14.06 14.76
N THR A 91 -3.27 -13.67 14.76
CA THR A 91 -2.40 -13.70 15.95
C THR A 91 -2.85 -12.70 17.01
N ARG A 92 -3.27 -11.50 16.60
CA ARG A 92 -3.76 -10.45 17.51
C ARG A 92 -5.13 -10.78 18.12
N ILE A 93 -6.01 -11.46 17.39
CA ILE A 93 -7.30 -11.95 17.92
C ILE A 93 -7.07 -13.03 18.99
N ALA A 94 -6.05 -13.89 18.82
CA ALA A 94 -5.68 -14.89 19.82
C ALA A 94 -5.11 -14.28 21.13
N LEU A 95 -4.41 -13.13 21.06
CA LEU A 95 -3.86 -12.44 22.23
C LEU A 95 -4.84 -11.51 22.97
N ASN A 96 -5.92 -11.06 22.32
CA ASN A 96 -6.92 -10.17 22.93
C ASN A 96 -8.01 -10.91 23.72
N THR A 97 -7.92 -12.24 23.81
CA THR A 97 -8.82 -13.08 24.61
C THR A 97 -8.18 -13.33 25.98
N PRO A 98 -8.83 -12.98 27.11
CA PRO A 98 -8.23 -13.20 28.44
C PRO A 98 -8.30 -14.69 28.77
N GLY A 99 -7.18 -15.37 28.59
CA GLY A 99 -7.06 -16.81 28.77
C GLY A 99 -6.81 -17.49 27.43
N GLY A 100 -5.53 -17.68 27.09
CA GLY A 100 -5.09 -18.35 25.87
C GLY A 100 -5.65 -19.76 25.76
N LYS A 101 -6.82 -19.87 25.13
CA LYS A 101 -7.35 -21.07 24.50
C LYS A 101 -8.21 -20.60 23.34
N LEU A 102 -7.75 -20.87 22.12
CA LEU A 102 -8.70 -21.13 21.04
C LEU A 102 -9.45 -22.39 21.50
N CYS A 103 -10.64 -22.23 22.09
CA CYS A 103 -11.57 -23.33 22.08
C CYS A 103 -11.87 -23.58 20.61
N ASP A 104 -11.28 -24.64 20.10
CA ASP A 104 -11.67 -25.31 18.88
C ASP A 104 -13.18 -25.54 18.93
N ALA A 105 -13.93 -24.64 18.30
CA ALA A 105 -15.36 -24.80 18.06
C ALA A 105 -15.62 -25.64 16.79
N ARG A 106 -14.63 -26.43 16.37
CA ARG A 106 -14.81 -27.56 15.46
C ARG A 106 -14.73 -28.83 16.30
N GLY A 107 -15.81 -29.07 17.04
CA GLY A 107 -16.14 -30.42 17.49
C GLY A 107 -16.42 -31.31 16.28
N TYR A 108 -15.34 -31.88 15.75
CA TYR A 108 -15.16 -33.33 15.63
C TYR A 108 -13.91 -33.71 16.41
#